data_AF-A0A9Q0S4V9-F1
#
_entry.id   AF-A0A9Q0S4V9-F1
#
_cell.length_a   1.000
_cell.length_b   1.000
_cell.length_c   1.000
_cell.angle_alpha   90.00
_cell.angle_beta   90.00
_cell.angle_gamma   90.00
#
_symmetry.space_group_name_H-M   'P 1'
#
loop_
_entity.id
_entity.type
_entity.pdbx_description
1 polymer ?
#
loop_
_entity_poly.entity_id
_entity_poly.type
_entity_poly.pdbx_seq_one_letter_code
_entity_poly.pdbx_strand_id
1 'polypeptide(L)'
;MKGALFIAFVLIAVSWQKVSAEETLIVASEKRECYGPFRRECLLVKDEPSASWRNFYDHINGFDYELGYEYILKVKTEDVPNPPADGSSVKYTLLEEVSKTKV
;
A
#
# COMPACT_ATOMS: atom_id res chain seq x y z
N MET A 1 -7.72 -14.14 -59.30
CA MET A 1 -6.24 -14.05 -59.22
C MET A 1 -5.90 -12.57 -59.21
N LYS A 2 -5.37 -11.90 -58.19
CA LYS A 2 -4.67 -12.20 -56.93
C LYS A 2 -5.14 -11.06 -55.98
N GLY A 3 -5.73 -11.29 -54.81
CA GLY A 3 -5.10 -11.95 -53.68
C GLY A 3 -4.12 -11.00 -52.98
N ALA A 4 -4.62 -10.16 -52.07
CA ALA A 4 -3.83 -9.55 -51.01
C ALA A 4 -4.75 -9.16 -49.84
N LEU A 5 -5.08 -10.16 -49.01
CA LEU A 5 -5.40 -9.94 -47.61
C LEU A 5 -4.14 -9.37 -46.93
N PHE A 6 -4.28 -8.28 -46.18
CA PHE A 6 -3.38 -7.97 -45.07
C PHE A 6 -4.22 -7.77 -43.82
N ILE A 7 -4.41 -8.86 -43.08
CA ILE A 7 -4.93 -8.86 -41.72
C ILE A 7 -3.81 -8.38 -40.78
N ALA A 8 -4.14 -7.35 -40.01
CA ALA A 8 -3.72 -7.03 -38.63
C ALA A 8 -2.26 -7.28 -38.18
N PHE A 9 -1.64 -6.20 -37.71
CA PHE A 9 -0.96 -6.21 -36.42
C PHE A 9 -1.25 -4.87 -35.73
N VAL A 10 -2.42 -4.77 -35.10
CA VAL A 10 -2.62 -3.74 -34.08
C VAL A 10 -1.65 -4.15 -32.97
N LEU A 11 -0.50 -3.46 -32.89
CA LEU A 11 0.32 -3.43 -31.69
C LEU A 11 -0.55 -2.77 -30.61
N ILE A 12 -1.43 -3.55 -30.00
CA ILE A 12 -2.03 -3.18 -28.74
C ILE A 12 -0.82 -3.14 -27.80
N ALA A 13 -0.25 -1.95 -27.64
CA ALA A 13 0.55 -1.66 -26.47
C ALA A 13 -0.36 -2.04 -25.31
N VAL A 14 -0.07 -3.18 -24.68
CA VAL A 14 -0.72 -3.58 -23.44
C VAL A 14 -0.24 -2.53 -22.45
N SER A 15 -0.98 -1.42 -22.41
CA SER A 15 -0.80 -0.38 -21.43
C SER A 15 -0.96 -1.07 -20.08
N TRP A 16 0.11 -1.07 -19.28
CA TRP A 16 0.04 -1.48 -17.89
C TRP A 16 -1.01 -0.58 -17.23
N GLN A 17 -2.23 -1.09 -17.08
CA GLN A 17 -3.21 -0.41 -16.27
C GLN A 17 -2.67 -0.47 -14.85
N LYS A 18 -2.33 0.70 -14.29
CA LYS A 18 -1.96 0.83 -12.89
C LYS A 18 -3.13 0.28 -12.07
N VAL A 19 -2.93 -0.87 -11.43
CA VAL A 19 -3.90 -1.39 -10.48
C VAL A 19 -3.77 -0.52 -9.23
N SER A 20 -4.86 0.14 -8.86
CA SER A 20 -4.96 0.86 -7.60
C SER A 20 -6.22 0.44 -6.86
N ALA A 21 -6.09 0.16 -5.58
CA ALA A 21 -7.20 -0.15 -4.70
C ALA A 21 -7.26 0.84 -3.54
N GLU A 22 -8.43 0.94 -2.92
CA GLU A 22 -8.60 1.66 -1.67
C GLU A 22 -8.85 0.64 -0.57
N GLU A 23 -8.22 0.84 0.57
CA GLU A 23 -8.37 -0.03 1.74
C GLU A 23 -8.42 0.80 3.03
N THR A 24 -8.93 0.18 4.09
CA THR A 24 -8.93 0.77 5.43
C THR A 24 -7.87 0.11 6.29
N LEU A 25 -7.02 0.91 6.93
CA LEU A 25 -6.05 0.45 7.91
C LEU A 25 -6.38 1.05 9.27
N ILE A 26 -6.51 0.19 10.28
CA ILE A 26 -6.55 0.62 11.68
C ILE A 26 -5.11 0.61 12.19
N VAL A 27 -4.61 1.74 12.69
CA VAL A 27 -3.23 1.90 13.17
C VAL A 27 -3.24 2.00 14.69
N ALA A 28 -2.38 1.23 15.36
CA ALA A 28 -2.30 1.20 16.82
C ALA A 28 -1.66 2.46 17.42
N SER A 29 -1.90 2.69 18.70
CA SER A 29 -1.30 3.77 19.49
C SER A 29 0.17 3.56 19.88
N GLU A 30 0.74 2.40 19.56
CA GLU A 30 2.14 2.07 19.79
C GLU A 30 2.80 1.52 18.51
N LYS A 31 4.14 1.59 18.49
CA LYS A 31 4.97 0.89 17.53
C LYS A 31 5.65 -0.29 18.20
N ARG A 32 6.12 -1.26 17.40
CA ARG A 32 6.88 -2.40 17.91
C ARG A 32 8.15 -2.60 17.11
N GLU A 33 9.19 -3.12 17.77
CA GLU A 33 10.41 -3.57 17.09
C GLU A 33 10.04 -4.57 15.97
N CYS A 34 10.58 -4.31 14.78
CA CYS A 34 10.34 -5.13 13.60
C CYS A 34 11.66 -5.42 12.89
N TYR A 35 11.70 -6.52 12.13
CA TYR A 35 12.91 -7.00 11.49
C TYR A 35 13.26 -6.19 10.25
N GLY A 36 14.55 -5.92 10.08
CA GLY A 36 15.15 -5.27 8.94
C GLY A 36 16.67 -5.27 9.08
N PRO A 37 17.41 -4.69 8.13
CA PRO A 37 18.86 -4.58 8.22
C PRO A 37 19.33 -3.75 9.43
N PHE A 38 18.44 -2.94 10.00
CA PHE A 38 18.69 -2.13 11.19
C PHE A 38 17.54 -2.30 12.20
N ARG A 39 17.85 -2.11 13.49
CA ARG A 39 16.82 -2.01 14.52
C ARG A 39 15.94 -0.80 14.22
N ARG A 40 14.64 -1.03 14.09
CA ARG A 40 13.63 0.01 13.89
C ARG A 40 12.31 -0.42 14.51
N GLU A 41 11.45 0.55 14.72
CA GLU A 41 10.07 0.33 15.12
C GLU A 41 9.14 0.47 13.91
N CYS A 42 8.18 -0.42 13.79
CA CYS A 42 7.16 -0.40 12.75
C CYS A 42 5.81 -0.03 13.36
N LEU A 43 4.92 0.52 12.51
CA LEU A 43 3.52 0.64 12.86
C LEU A 43 2.91 -0.75 13.09
N LEU A 44 1.92 -0.82 13.97
CA LEU A 44 1.04 -1.97 14.09
C LEU A 44 -0.28 -1.62 13.41
N VAL A 45 -0.74 -2.51 12.53
CA VAL A 45 -2.02 -2.31 11.82
C VAL A 45 -2.91 -3.53 11.89
N LYS A 46 -4.19 -3.34 11.62
CA LYS A 46 -5.16 -4.39 11.32
C LYS A 46 -6.19 -3.87 10.32
N ASP A 47 -6.73 -4.77 9.50
CA ASP A 47 -7.66 -4.41 8.43
C ASP A 47 -9.12 -4.34 8.95
N GLU A 48 -9.40 -5.01 10.07
CA GLU A 48 -10.71 -5.02 10.74
C GLU A 48 -10.54 -4.95 12.27
N PRO A 49 -11.55 -4.46 13.02
CA PRO A 49 -11.46 -4.32 14.48
C PRO A 49 -11.18 -5.62 15.24
N SER A 50 -11.66 -6.75 14.73
CA SER A 50 -11.53 -8.08 15.33
C SER A 50 -10.21 -8.80 14.99
N ALA A 51 -9.45 -8.30 14.02
CA ALA A 51 -8.20 -8.92 13.59
C ALA A 51 -7.06 -8.66 14.59
N SER A 52 -6.07 -9.55 14.59
CA SER A 52 -4.84 -9.39 15.37
C SER A 52 -3.95 -8.31 14.77
N TRP A 53 -3.28 -7.55 15.63
CA TRP A 53 -2.26 -6.58 15.21
C TRP A 53 -1.11 -7.26 14.45
N ARG A 54 -0.71 -6.68 13.32
CA ARG A 54 0.45 -7.09 12.53
C ARG A 54 1.42 -5.93 12.34
N ASN A 55 2.72 -6.24 12.26
CA ASN A 55 3.72 -5.26 11.85
C ASN A 55 3.40 -4.76 10.43
N PHE A 56 3.46 -3.45 10.25
CA PHE A 56 3.39 -2.79 8.96
C PHE A 56 4.78 -2.29 8.60
N TYR A 57 5.41 -2.97 7.65
CA TYR A 57 6.80 -2.73 7.25
C TYR A 57 6.96 -1.59 6.23
N ASP A 58 5.86 -1.20 5.60
CA ASP A 58 5.81 -0.17 4.57
C ASP A 58 5.65 1.24 5.17
N HIS A 59 5.61 2.23 4.29
CA HIS A 59 5.35 3.62 4.63
C HIS A 59 4.05 4.09 3.97
N ILE A 60 3.21 4.80 4.73
CA ILE A 60 2.01 5.45 4.23
C ILE A 60 2.36 6.89 3.91
N ASN A 61 2.47 7.22 2.62
CA ASN A 61 2.80 8.57 2.20
C ASN A 61 1.72 9.56 2.64
N GLY A 62 2.13 10.65 3.29
CA GLY A 62 1.23 11.70 3.78
C GLY A 62 0.61 11.42 5.16
N PHE A 63 0.92 10.29 5.79
CA PHE A 63 0.51 10.01 7.17
C PHE A 63 1.64 10.38 8.14
N ASP A 64 1.32 11.23 9.11
CA ASP A 64 2.21 11.59 10.21
C ASP A 64 1.72 10.94 11.50
N TYR A 65 2.52 9.98 12.00
CA TYR A 65 2.14 9.18 13.15
C TYR A 65 2.50 9.89 14.45
N GLU A 66 1.52 10.00 15.35
CA GLU A 66 1.75 10.38 16.75
C GLU A 66 1.50 9.21 17.70
N LEU A 67 2.46 8.99 18.60
CA LEU A 67 2.38 7.98 19.67
C LEU A 67 1.21 8.29 20.62
N GLY A 68 0.51 7.25 21.07
CA GLY A 68 -0.63 7.37 21.99
C GLY A 68 -1.97 7.63 21.31
N TYR A 69 -2.04 7.56 19.98
CA TYR A 69 -3.29 7.67 19.22
C TYR A 69 -3.56 6.42 18.38
N GLU A 70 -4.79 5.94 18.40
CA GLU A 70 -5.27 4.99 17.40
C GLU A 70 -5.92 5.74 16.23
N TYR A 71 -5.71 5.22 15.03
CA TYR A 71 -6.19 5.82 13.80
C TYR A 71 -7.02 4.84 12.99
N ILE A 72 -8.00 5.35 12.26
CA ILE A 72 -8.62 4.65 11.14
C ILE A 72 -8.28 5.46 9.89
N LEU A 73 -7.55 4.86 8.96
CA LEU A 73 -7.08 5.52 7.75
C LEU A 73 -7.71 4.86 6.54
N LYS A 74 -8.16 5.65 5.56
CA LYS A 74 -8.32 5.16 4.19
C LYS A 74 -7.06 5.45 3.41
N VAL A 75 -6.53 4.43 2.78
CA VAL A 75 -5.30 4.52 1.98
C VAL A 75 -5.55 4.00 0.58
N LYS A 76 -4.85 4.59 -0.38
CA LYS A 76 -4.71 4.07 -1.73
C LYS A 76 -3.49 3.16 -1.77
N THR A 77 -3.66 1.97 -2.30
CA THR A 77 -2.57 1.07 -2.66
C THR A 77 -2.34 1.10 -4.17
N GLU A 78 -1.08 1.08 -4.58
CA GLU A 78 -0.67 1.01 -5.98
C GLU A 78 0.50 0.03 -6.13
N ASP A 79 0.48 -0.81 -7.16
CA ASP A 79 1.62 -1.64 -7.49
C ASP A 79 2.82 -0.77 -7.93
N VAL A 80 4.01 -1.10 -7.41
CA VAL A 80 5.27 -0.49 -7.81
C VAL A 80 5.90 -1.36 -8.90
N PRO A 81 6.01 -0.88 -10.15
CA PRO A 81 6.60 -1.65 -11.23
C PRO A 81 8.12 -1.77 -11.03
N ASN A 82 8.64 -3.00 -11.12
CA ASN A 82 10.06 -3.32 -10.93
C ASN A 82 10.62 -2.76 -9.60
N PRO A 83 10.08 -3.16 -8.44
CA PRO A 83 10.57 -2.68 -7.15
C PRO A 83 12.01 -3.14 -6.92
N PRO A 84 12.80 -2.42 -6.10
CA PRO A 84 14.08 -2.92 -5.60
C PRO A 84 13.92 -4.30 -4.94
N ALA A 85 14.97 -5.12 -4.91
CA ALA A 85 14.90 -6.48 -4.36
C ALA A 85 14.47 -6.53 -2.89
N ASP A 86 14.77 -5.48 -2.13
CA ASP A 86 14.41 -5.26 -0.71
C ASP A 86 13.33 -4.18 -0.53
N GLY A 87 12.77 -3.67 -1.63
CA GLY A 87 11.73 -2.64 -1.63
C GLY A 87 10.33 -3.24 -1.69
N SER A 88 9.36 -2.48 -1.19
CA SER A 88 7.95 -2.87 -1.29
C SER A 88 7.48 -2.93 -2.75
N SER A 89 6.68 -3.95 -3.06
CA SER A 89 5.91 -3.99 -4.31
C SER A 89 4.65 -3.14 -4.25
N VAL A 90 4.31 -2.56 -3.09
CA VAL A 90 3.08 -1.78 -2.88
C VAL A 90 3.43 -0.38 -2.35
N LYS A 91 2.83 0.64 -2.96
CA LYS A 91 2.88 2.01 -2.46
C LYS A 91 1.58 2.34 -1.76
N TYR A 92 1.67 2.80 -0.51
CA TYR A 92 0.54 3.28 0.27
C TYR A 92 0.52 4.81 0.28
N THR A 93 -0.63 5.42 0.00
CA THR A 93 -0.83 6.87 0.09
C THR A 93 -2.07 7.16 0.91
N LEU A 94 -1.97 8.03 1.91
CA LEU A 94 -3.11 8.45 2.71
C LEU A 94 -4.12 9.18 1.81
N LEU A 95 -5.37 8.72 1.84
CA LEU A 95 -6.50 9.42 1.23
C LEU A 95 -7.25 10.23 2.28
N GLU A 96 -7.52 9.63 3.43
CA GLU A 96 -8.33 10.22 4.49
C GLU A 96 -7.94 9.65 5.86
N GLU A 97 -7.76 10.51 6.87
CA GLU A 97 -7.76 10.13 8.28
C GLU A 97 -9.21 10.15 8.77
N VAL A 98 -9.85 8.97 8.81
CA VAL A 98 -11.26 8.83 9.19
C VAL A 98 -11.45 9.10 10.68
N SER A 99 -10.50 8.69 11.50
CA SER A 99 -10.48 9.03 12.93
C SER A 99 -9.06 9.03 13.49
N LYS A 100 -8.90 9.81 14.57
CA LYS A 100 -7.73 9.84 15.44
C LYS A 100 -8.19 9.98 16.88
N THR A 101 -7.91 8.96 17.68
CA THR A 101 -8.42 8.86 19.05
C THR A 101 -7.27 8.66 20.01
N LYS A 102 -7.17 9.52 21.03
CA LYS A 102 -6.16 9.37 22.08
C LYS A 102 -6.50 8.18 22.98
N VAL A 103 -5.50 7.35 23.27
CA VAL A 103 -5.61 6.17 24.16
C VAL A 103 -4.85 6.41 25.45
#